data_AF-A0A955YHG9-F1
#
_entry.id   AF-A0A955YHG9-F1
#
_cell.length_a   1.000
_cell.length_b   1.000
_cell.length_c   1.000
_cell.angle_alpha   90.00
_cell.angle_beta   90.00
_cell.angle_gamma   90.00
#
_symmetry.space_group_name_H-M   'P 1'
#
loop_
_entity.id
_entity.type
_entity.pdbx_description
1 polymer ?
#
loop_
_entity_poly.entity_id
_entity_poly.type
_entity_poly.pdbx_seq_one_letter_code
_entity_poly.pdbx_strand_id
1 'polypeptide(L)'
;MFISGMSGNEIYCLAQKGFTPGEIAVGNSVYSMGLGGALGALGRSVSGGEIRQITELISDGRHSAISRMEQEAQRHGAQGVTGVETTLGTMAGFTEFFSQGTAVHTNQGLPFFSSAASGIELYCHLDAGYQPVKFVMGNIAYALGIGRGLSGSVRTLARGEVKEFSSMYNEIRHTALARLRQEAAAANANAVVDVQVRMLPYGPGTVELLLT
;
A
#
# COMPACT_ATOMS: atom_id res chain seq x y z
N MET A 1 -2.27 -28.32 -11.33
CA MET A 1 -3.15 -27.94 -10.20
C MET A 1 -2.61 -26.63 -9.67
N PHE A 2 -3.45 -25.60 -9.50
CA PHE A 2 -3.06 -24.30 -8.95
C PHE A 2 -4.01 -23.94 -7.80
N ILE A 3 -3.54 -23.12 -6.86
CA ILE A 3 -4.34 -22.60 -5.74
C ILE A 3 -4.62 -21.13 -6.05
N SER A 4 -5.90 -20.77 -6.17
CA SER A 4 -6.31 -19.41 -6.52
C SER A 4 -6.99 -18.72 -5.35
N GLY A 5 -6.70 -17.42 -5.16
CA GLY A 5 -7.42 -16.59 -4.21
C GLY A 5 -8.77 -16.08 -4.75
N MET A 6 -9.07 -16.29 -6.03
CA MET A 6 -10.29 -15.77 -6.66
C MET A 6 -11.53 -16.59 -6.29
N SER A 7 -12.63 -15.88 -6.02
CA SER A 7 -13.96 -16.47 -5.93
C SER A 7 -14.49 -16.89 -7.31
N GLY A 8 -15.49 -17.78 -7.31
CA GLY A 8 -16.16 -18.19 -8.56
C GLY A 8 -16.77 -17.03 -9.34
N ASN A 9 -17.27 -16.00 -8.66
CA ASN A 9 -17.82 -14.80 -9.28
C ASN A 9 -16.75 -13.99 -10.00
N GLU A 10 -15.58 -13.84 -9.40
CA GLU A 10 -14.45 -13.14 -10.01
C GLU A 10 -13.92 -13.90 -11.22
N ILE A 11 -13.81 -15.23 -11.12
CA ILE A 11 -13.42 -16.10 -12.25
C ILE A 11 -14.40 -15.93 -13.42
N TYR A 12 -15.71 -15.96 -13.13
CA TYR A 12 -16.75 -15.77 -14.14
C TYR A 12 -16.65 -14.39 -14.81
N CYS A 13 -16.44 -13.32 -14.05
CA CYS A 13 -16.34 -11.98 -14.58
C CYS A 13 -15.10 -11.84 -15.47
N LEU A 14 -13.92 -12.21 -14.98
CA LEU A 14 -12.67 -12.10 -15.74
C LEU A 14 -12.65 -12.99 -17.00
N ALA A 15 -13.31 -14.15 -16.98
CA ALA A 15 -13.45 -15.00 -18.16
C ALA A 15 -14.15 -14.27 -19.32
N GLN A 16 -15.14 -13.41 -19.04
CA GLN A 16 -15.80 -12.59 -20.07
C GLN A 16 -14.86 -11.56 -20.71
N LYS A 17 -13.77 -11.20 -20.03
CA LYS A 17 -12.72 -10.31 -20.55
C LYS A 17 -11.50 -11.06 -21.06
N GLY A 18 -11.59 -12.38 -21.24
CA GLY A 18 -10.51 -13.19 -21.79
C GLY A 18 -9.33 -13.39 -20.82
N PHE A 19 -9.61 -13.39 -19.52
CA PHE A 19 -8.66 -13.72 -18.47
C PHE A 19 -9.02 -15.06 -17.82
N THR A 20 -8.01 -15.83 -17.42
CA THR A 20 -8.19 -17.06 -16.64
C THR A 20 -7.42 -16.97 -15.32
N PRO A 21 -7.95 -17.56 -14.22
CA PRO A 21 -7.29 -17.50 -12.93
C PRO A 21 -5.97 -18.28 -12.95
N GLY A 22 -5.01 -17.80 -12.17
CA GLY A 22 -3.72 -18.43 -11.90
C GLY A 22 -3.51 -18.69 -10.41
N GLU A 23 -2.27 -19.02 -10.07
CA GLU A 23 -1.82 -19.31 -8.72
C GLU A 23 -1.77 -18.04 -7.84
N ILE A 24 -1.99 -18.19 -6.54
CA ILE A 24 -1.70 -17.14 -5.57
C ILE A 24 -0.19 -16.82 -5.64
N ALA A 25 0.13 -15.53 -5.73
CA ALA A 25 1.49 -15.04 -5.71
C ALA A 25 1.74 -14.31 -4.40
N VAL A 26 2.89 -14.54 -3.78
CA VAL A 26 3.28 -13.91 -2.52
C VAL A 26 4.67 -13.32 -2.59
N GLY A 27 4.92 -12.30 -1.79
CA GLY A 27 6.22 -11.69 -1.65
C GLY A 27 6.36 -11.05 -0.27
N ASN A 28 7.51 -11.25 0.36
CA ASN A 28 7.77 -10.71 1.68
C ASN A 28 9.11 -9.96 1.72
N SER A 29 9.25 -9.03 2.65
CA SER A 29 10.47 -8.28 2.92
C SER A 29 10.60 -8.02 4.41
N VAL A 30 11.77 -8.28 4.99
CA VAL A 30 11.94 -8.22 6.45
C VAL A 30 13.07 -7.26 6.82
N TYR A 31 12.78 -6.36 7.76
CA TYR A 31 13.71 -5.36 8.29
C TYR A 31 13.87 -5.54 9.80
N SER A 32 15.09 -5.32 10.32
CA SER A 32 15.32 -5.37 11.77
C SER A 32 14.77 -4.12 12.47
N MET A 33 14.09 -4.29 13.61
CA MET A 33 13.73 -3.20 14.52
C MET A 33 14.95 -2.54 15.18
N GLY A 34 16.15 -3.12 15.12
CA GLY A 34 17.36 -2.39 15.52
C GLY A 34 17.58 -1.15 14.65
N LEU A 35 17.34 -1.29 13.35
CA LEU A 35 17.34 -0.20 12.39
C LEU A 35 16.07 0.66 12.53
N GLY A 36 14.89 0.03 12.54
CA GLY A 36 13.60 0.74 12.64
C GLY A 36 13.40 1.49 13.96
N GLY A 37 13.92 0.96 15.07
CA GLY A 37 13.88 1.55 16.40
C GLY A 37 14.84 2.73 16.55
N ALA A 38 16.02 2.68 15.92
CA ALA A 38 16.92 3.82 15.85
C ALA A 38 16.28 4.99 15.07
N LEU A 39 15.61 4.70 13.95
CA LEU A 39 14.85 5.70 13.18
C LEU A 39 13.59 6.18 13.92
N GLY A 40 12.89 5.29 14.62
CA GLY A 40 11.77 5.61 15.50
C GLY A 40 12.15 6.55 16.64
N ALA A 41 13.35 6.38 17.21
CA ALA A 41 13.87 7.27 18.25
C ALA A 41 14.12 8.70 17.72
N LEU A 42 14.50 8.86 16.45
CA LEU A 42 14.60 10.18 15.82
C LEU A 42 13.22 10.86 15.72
N GLY A 43 12.18 10.10 15.40
CA GLY A 43 10.80 10.59 15.34
C GLY A 43 10.25 11.12 16.68
N ARG A 44 10.72 10.59 17.82
CA ARG A 44 10.31 11.07 19.17
C ARG A 44 10.78 12.49 19.49
N SER A 45 11.72 13.04 18.71
CA SER A 45 12.26 14.39 18.86
C SER A 45 11.65 15.40 17.88
N VAL A 46 10.87 14.95 16.89
CA VAL A 46 10.25 15.81 15.87
C VAL A 46 8.86 16.23 16.33
N SER A 47 8.64 17.54 16.42
CA SER A 47 7.34 18.12 16.75
C SER A 47 6.41 18.10 15.53
N GLY A 48 5.75 16.97 15.29
CA GLY A 48 4.74 16.80 14.23
C GLY A 48 5.32 16.79 12.82
N GLY A 49 4.74 15.97 11.94
CA GLY A 49 5.16 15.85 10.54
C GLY A 49 5.88 14.55 10.19
N GLU A 50 6.33 14.48 8.95
CA GLU A 50 6.92 13.28 8.35
C GLU A 50 8.24 12.88 9.02
N ILE A 51 8.34 11.60 9.39
CA ILE A 51 9.60 10.96 9.73
C ILE A 51 10.13 10.31 8.46
N ARG A 52 10.88 11.09 7.67
CA ARG A 52 11.26 10.71 6.30
C ARG A 52 12.00 9.37 6.23
N GLN A 53 12.92 9.10 7.16
CA GLN A 53 13.67 7.85 7.17
C GLN A 53 12.78 6.62 7.43
N ILE A 54 11.75 6.75 8.28
CA ILE A 54 10.77 5.66 8.49
C ILE A 54 9.91 5.50 7.25
N THR A 55 9.53 6.63 6.64
CA THR A 55 8.71 6.62 5.43
C THR A 55 9.41 5.91 4.28
N GLU A 56 10.68 6.23 4.05
CA GLU A 56 11.55 5.56 3.07
C GLU A 56 11.70 4.07 3.40
N LEU A 57 11.98 3.71 4.67
CA LEU A 57 12.09 2.30 5.09
C LEU A 57 10.81 1.50 4.79
N ILE A 58 9.63 2.06 5.14
CA ILE A 58 8.35 1.42 4.88
C ILE A 58 8.09 1.31 3.38
N SER A 59 8.35 2.37 2.63
CA SER A 59 8.20 2.40 1.18
C SER A 59 9.07 1.32 0.52
N ASP A 60 10.36 1.27 0.84
CA ASP A 60 11.30 0.31 0.28
C ASP A 60 10.94 -1.12 0.66
N GLY A 61 10.49 -1.33 1.90
CA GLY A 61 10.01 -2.61 2.40
C GLY A 61 8.83 -3.15 1.61
N ARG A 62 7.79 -2.31 1.42
CA ARG A 62 6.59 -2.65 0.64
C ARG A 62 6.92 -2.88 -0.83
N HIS A 63 7.67 -1.98 -1.47
CA HIS A 63 8.08 -2.14 -2.88
C HIS A 63 8.87 -3.44 -3.10
N SER A 64 9.75 -3.80 -2.16
CA SER A 64 10.50 -5.06 -2.23
C SER A 64 9.60 -6.28 -2.15
N ALA A 65 8.59 -6.26 -1.26
CA ALA A 65 7.62 -7.34 -1.12
C ALA A 65 6.75 -7.47 -2.39
N ILE A 66 6.23 -6.35 -2.90
CA ILE A 66 5.44 -6.29 -4.15
C ILE A 66 6.26 -6.80 -5.33
N SER A 67 7.50 -6.34 -5.50
CA SER A 67 8.34 -6.79 -6.61
C SER A 67 8.62 -8.29 -6.56
N ARG A 68 8.79 -8.88 -5.37
CA ARG A 68 8.94 -10.34 -5.22
C ARG A 68 7.67 -11.10 -5.59
N MET A 69 6.50 -10.60 -5.20
CA MET A 69 5.21 -11.15 -5.59
C MET A 69 4.99 -11.09 -7.10
N GLU A 70 5.32 -9.96 -7.75
CA GLU A 70 5.24 -9.80 -9.20
C GLU A 70 6.19 -10.76 -9.93
N GLN A 71 7.44 -10.88 -9.46
CA GLN A 71 8.42 -11.82 -10.00
C GLN A 71 7.97 -13.27 -9.84
N GLU A 72 7.31 -13.61 -8.72
CA GLU A 72 6.71 -14.93 -8.54
C GLU A 72 5.63 -15.20 -9.57
N ALA A 73 4.65 -14.31 -9.72
CA ALA A 73 3.60 -14.44 -10.74
C ALA A 73 4.18 -14.59 -12.16
N GLN A 74 5.19 -13.79 -12.50
CA GLN A 74 5.89 -13.87 -13.80
C GLN A 74 6.58 -15.22 -14.01
N ARG A 75 7.23 -15.78 -12.98
CA ARG A 75 7.85 -17.12 -13.04
C ARG A 75 6.83 -18.22 -13.34
N HIS A 76 5.59 -18.03 -12.90
CA HIS A 76 4.46 -18.92 -13.21
C HIS A 76 3.77 -18.62 -14.55
N GLY A 77 4.32 -17.71 -15.36
CA GLY A 77 3.78 -17.37 -16.68
C GLY A 77 2.52 -16.50 -16.64
N ALA A 78 2.26 -15.82 -15.53
CA ALA A 78 1.16 -14.88 -15.41
C ALA A 78 1.39 -13.61 -16.25
N GLN A 79 0.30 -13.02 -16.74
CA GLN A 79 0.31 -11.72 -17.42
C GLN A 79 -0.08 -10.59 -16.46
N GLY A 80 -0.53 -10.90 -15.25
CA GLY A 80 -0.68 -9.90 -14.20
C GLY A 80 -1.09 -10.50 -12.87
N VAL A 81 -1.28 -9.62 -11.89
CA VAL A 81 -1.77 -9.95 -10.56
C VAL A 81 -2.94 -9.03 -10.21
N THR A 82 -4.05 -9.62 -9.77
CA THR A 82 -5.26 -8.92 -9.31
C THR A 82 -5.43 -9.14 -7.80
N GLY A 83 -6.20 -8.27 -7.14
CA GLY A 83 -6.46 -8.36 -5.71
C GLY A 83 -5.21 -8.20 -4.87
N VAL A 84 -4.30 -7.31 -5.30
CA VAL A 84 -3.05 -7.06 -4.57
C VAL A 84 -3.35 -6.41 -3.23
N GLU A 85 -2.89 -7.06 -2.17
CA GLU A 85 -2.93 -6.54 -0.81
C GLU A 85 -1.50 -6.46 -0.24
N THR A 86 -1.23 -5.39 0.50
CA THR A 86 0.06 -5.20 1.18
C THR A 86 -0.15 -4.97 2.68
N THR A 87 0.42 -5.84 3.49
CA THR A 87 0.32 -5.81 4.95
C THR A 87 1.68 -5.60 5.58
N LEU A 88 1.66 -5.11 6.82
CA LEU A 88 2.84 -4.91 7.64
C LEU A 88 2.59 -5.58 8.98
N GLY A 89 3.50 -6.48 9.37
CA GLY A 89 3.51 -7.15 10.66
C GLY A 89 4.81 -6.91 11.41
N THR A 90 4.79 -7.08 12.73
CA THR A 90 6.00 -7.04 13.56
C THR A 90 6.11 -8.37 14.31
N MET A 91 7.26 -9.04 14.19
CA MET A 91 7.52 -10.31 14.86
C MET A 91 8.96 -10.37 15.36
N ALA A 92 9.15 -10.73 16.64
CA ALA A 92 10.44 -11.08 17.23
C ALA A 92 11.61 -10.11 16.95
N GLY A 93 11.39 -8.79 16.97
CA GLY A 93 12.46 -7.84 16.66
C GLY A 93 12.54 -7.41 15.20
N PHE A 94 11.61 -7.85 14.35
CA PHE A 94 11.58 -7.56 12.92
C PHE A 94 10.25 -6.97 12.48
N THR A 95 10.30 -6.13 11.46
CA THR A 95 9.15 -5.67 10.68
C THR A 95 9.11 -6.49 9.40
N GLU A 96 8.03 -7.20 9.16
CA GLU A 96 7.73 -7.89 7.91
C GLU A 96 6.74 -7.08 7.09
N PHE A 97 7.09 -6.84 5.83
CA PHE A 97 6.20 -6.38 4.78
C PHE A 97 5.81 -7.60 3.97
N PHE A 98 4.52 -7.85 3.84
CA PHE A 98 3.99 -8.98 3.10
C PHE A 98 3.05 -8.45 2.01
N SER A 99 3.13 -9.02 0.83
CA SER A 99 2.27 -8.69 -0.30
C SER A 99 1.79 -9.98 -0.94
N GLN A 100 0.50 -10.01 -1.26
CA GLN A 100 -0.14 -11.14 -1.91
C GLN A 100 -1.12 -10.67 -2.97
N GLY A 101 -1.40 -11.53 -3.93
CA GLY A 101 -2.46 -11.34 -4.91
C GLY A 101 -2.68 -12.63 -5.69
N THR A 102 -3.61 -12.62 -6.63
CA THR A 102 -3.85 -13.78 -7.49
C THR A 102 -3.38 -13.51 -8.90
N ALA A 103 -2.53 -14.39 -9.42
CA ALA A 103 -2.09 -14.34 -10.80
C ALA A 103 -3.29 -14.49 -11.76
N VAL A 104 -3.21 -13.83 -12.91
CA VAL A 104 -4.15 -14.00 -14.01
C VAL A 104 -3.40 -14.18 -15.31
N HIS A 105 -3.98 -14.99 -16.20
CA HIS A 105 -3.44 -15.27 -17.53
C HIS A 105 -4.33 -14.69 -18.62
N THR A 106 -3.73 -14.22 -19.71
CA THR A 106 -4.44 -13.77 -20.90
C THR A 106 -3.57 -13.88 -22.15
N ASN A 107 -4.20 -14.11 -23.30
CA ASN A 107 -3.53 -14.17 -24.61
C ASN A 107 -3.56 -12.83 -25.37
N GLN A 108 -3.96 -11.74 -24.71
CA GLN A 108 -4.14 -10.43 -25.33
C GLN A 108 -2.83 -9.65 -25.57
N GLY A 109 -1.67 -10.21 -25.21
CA GLY A 109 -0.37 -9.56 -25.41
C GLY A 109 -0.16 -8.30 -24.57
N LEU A 110 -0.90 -8.16 -23.46
CA LEU A 110 -0.73 -7.06 -22.52
C LEU A 110 0.64 -7.13 -21.83
N PRO A 111 1.29 -5.99 -21.57
CA PRO A 111 2.40 -5.93 -20.62
C PRO A 111 1.99 -6.49 -19.26
N PHE A 112 2.97 -6.99 -18.50
CA PHE A 112 2.68 -7.45 -17.14
C PHE A 112 2.13 -6.31 -16.29
N PHE A 113 1.04 -6.56 -15.56
CA PHE A 113 0.41 -5.58 -14.67
C PHE A 113 0.20 -6.11 -13.26
N SER A 114 -0.03 -5.19 -12.32
CA SER A 114 -0.52 -5.48 -10.99
C SER A 114 -1.68 -4.54 -10.65
N SER A 115 -2.64 -4.99 -9.84
CA SER A 115 -3.81 -4.18 -9.45
C SER A 115 -4.36 -4.58 -8.09
N ALA A 116 -4.77 -3.59 -7.29
CA ALA A 116 -5.48 -3.80 -6.04
C ALA A 116 -6.91 -4.32 -6.26
N ALA A 117 -7.48 -4.04 -7.44
CA ALA A 117 -8.83 -4.42 -7.80
C ALA A 117 -9.01 -5.94 -7.71
N SER A 118 -10.09 -6.38 -7.06
CA SER A 118 -10.60 -7.75 -7.15
C SER A 118 -10.91 -8.12 -8.61
N GLY A 119 -11.15 -9.40 -8.90
CA GLY A 119 -11.49 -9.80 -10.28
C GLY A 119 -12.79 -9.17 -10.79
N ILE A 120 -13.73 -8.84 -9.90
CA ILE A 120 -14.98 -8.15 -10.26
C ILE A 120 -14.71 -6.68 -10.58
N GLU A 121 -13.93 -5.99 -9.75
CA GLU A 121 -13.57 -4.59 -9.99
C GLU A 121 -12.73 -4.47 -11.27
N LEU A 122 -11.76 -5.37 -11.48
CA LEU A 122 -10.97 -5.41 -12.70
C LEU A 122 -11.84 -5.66 -13.94
N TYR A 123 -12.85 -6.53 -13.85
CA TYR A 123 -13.84 -6.67 -14.92
C TYR A 123 -14.54 -5.35 -15.25
N CYS A 124 -15.01 -4.62 -14.24
CA CYS A 124 -15.69 -3.34 -14.41
C CYS A 124 -14.77 -2.29 -15.05
N HIS A 125 -13.51 -2.23 -14.63
CA HIS A 125 -12.51 -1.33 -15.22
C HIS A 125 -12.28 -1.64 -16.70
N LEU A 126 -12.08 -2.92 -17.03
CA LEU A 126 -11.91 -3.37 -18.42
C LEU A 126 -13.16 -3.09 -19.27
N ASP A 127 -14.36 -3.28 -18.70
CA ASP A 127 -15.63 -2.97 -19.37
C ASP A 127 -15.81 -1.47 -19.65
N ALA A 128 -15.37 -0.63 -18.71
CA ALA A 128 -15.34 0.82 -18.85
C ALA A 128 -14.23 1.34 -19.77
N GLY A 129 -13.38 0.45 -20.31
CA GLY A 129 -12.30 0.80 -21.25
C GLY A 129 -10.96 1.18 -20.60
N TYR A 130 -10.80 0.96 -19.29
CA TYR A 130 -9.50 1.09 -18.63
C TYR A 130 -8.62 -0.12 -18.93
N GLN A 131 -7.30 0.10 -18.88
CA GLN A 131 -6.31 -0.97 -18.93
C GLN A 131 -5.49 -0.95 -17.64
N PRO A 132 -5.30 -2.11 -16.98
CA PRO A 132 -4.47 -2.15 -15.79
C PRO A 132 -2.99 -1.95 -16.16
N VAL A 133 -2.27 -1.22 -15.30
CA VAL A 133 -0.86 -0.89 -15.54
C VAL A 133 0.00 -1.40 -14.40
N LYS A 134 -0.21 -0.89 -13.18
CA LYS A 134 0.63 -1.21 -12.02
C LYS A 134 -0.10 -0.90 -10.72
N PHE A 135 0.09 -1.74 -9.71
CA PHE A 135 -0.26 -1.44 -8.33
C PHE A 135 0.73 -0.38 -7.82
N VAL A 136 0.20 0.73 -7.32
CA VAL A 136 0.97 1.88 -6.87
C VAL A 136 0.56 2.25 -5.46
N MET A 137 1.43 2.96 -4.74
CA MET A 137 1.10 3.42 -3.39
C MET A 137 1.62 4.83 -3.10
N GLY A 138 1.04 5.46 -2.10
CA GLY A 138 1.54 6.71 -1.54
C GLY A 138 1.57 6.58 -0.03
N ASN A 139 2.76 6.57 0.57
CA ASN A 139 2.90 6.44 2.01
C ASN A 139 3.59 7.65 2.65
N ILE A 140 3.27 7.86 3.92
CA ILE A 140 3.92 8.83 4.79
C ILE A 140 3.86 8.34 6.24
N ALA A 141 5.02 8.18 6.87
CA ALA A 141 5.12 7.89 8.29
C ALA A 141 5.31 9.20 9.05
N TYR A 142 4.51 9.44 10.08
CA TYR A 142 4.56 10.67 10.87
C TYR A 142 4.42 10.38 12.36
N ALA A 143 5.02 11.26 13.17
CA ALA A 143 4.92 11.17 14.63
C ALA A 143 3.55 11.70 15.10
N LEU A 144 2.83 10.88 15.85
CA LEU A 144 1.76 11.35 16.72
C LEU A 144 2.43 12.09 17.89
N GLY A 145 2.51 13.41 17.82
CA GLY A 145 3.08 14.30 18.85
C GLY A 145 2.37 14.29 20.22
N ILE A 146 1.65 13.22 20.56
CA ILE A 146 0.80 13.07 21.74
C ILE A 146 1.63 13.04 23.05
N GLY A 147 2.96 12.85 22.98
CA GLY A 147 3.77 12.55 24.17
C GLY A 147 4.66 13.68 24.74
N ARG A 148 4.99 14.76 24.03
CA ARG A 148 6.11 15.64 24.47
C ARG A 148 5.96 17.15 24.34
N GLY A 149 4.85 17.69 23.85
CA GLY A 149 4.66 19.14 23.82
C GLY A 149 3.19 19.53 23.80
N LEU A 150 2.78 20.26 24.85
CA LEU A 150 1.46 20.83 25.17
C LEU A 150 0.75 20.12 26.32
N SER A 151 0.94 20.64 27.53
CA SER A 151 -0.04 20.64 28.63
C SER A 151 -1.08 19.50 28.58
N GLY A 152 -0.68 18.33 29.06
CA GLY A 152 -1.49 17.09 29.07
C GLY A 152 -2.74 17.13 29.95
N SER A 153 -3.46 18.26 30.04
CA SER A 153 -4.66 18.39 30.87
C SER A 153 -5.68 19.42 30.38
N VAL A 154 -5.38 20.27 29.39
CA VAL A 154 -6.21 21.48 29.14
C VAL A 154 -6.96 21.49 27.80
N ARG A 155 -6.52 20.76 26.76
CA ARG A 155 -7.18 20.82 25.43
C ARG A 155 -8.22 19.73 25.15
N THR A 156 -8.20 18.61 25.87
CA THR A 156 -9.25 17.57 25.77
C THR A 156 -10.61 18.03 26.32
N LEU A 157 -10.66 19.20 26.96
CA LEU A 157 -11.87 19.85 27.46
C LEU A 157 -12.47 20.86 26.46
N ALA A 158 -11.75 21.22 25.39
CA ALA A 158 -12.24 22.13 24.37
C ALA A 158 -13.11 21.36 23.38
N ARG A 159 -14.42 21.59 23.41
CA ARG A 159 -15.39 21.03 22.46
C ARG A 159 -15.19 21.72 21.11
N GLY A 160 -14.78 20.96 20.08
CA GLY A 160 -14.62 21.49 18.73
C GLY A 160 -13.45 20.87 17.98
N GLU A 161 -13.26 21.33 16.74
CA GLU A 161 -12.13 20.92 15.90
C GLU A 161 -10.80 21.45 16.46
N VAL A 162 -9.81 20.57 16.57
CA VAL A 162 -8.44 20.97 16.87
C VAL A 162 -7.73 21.31 15.55
N LYS A 163 -7.85 22.58 15.14
CA LYS A 163 -7.41 23.06 13.82
C LYS A 163 -5.97 22.71 13.48
N GLU A 164 -5.07 22.71 14.47
CA GLU A 164 -3.67 22.39 14.27
C GLU A 164 -3.47 20.91 13.86
N PHE A 165 -4.21 19.99 14.47
CA PHE A 165 -4.21 18.58 14.05
C PHE A 165 -4.87 18.43 12.68
N SER A 166 -6.03 19.05 12.46
CA SER A 166 -6.69 19.02 11.14
C SER A 166 -5.76 19.49 10.02
N SER A 167 -5.04 20.60 10.22
CA SER A 167 -4.08 21.09 9.24
C SER A 167 -2.93 20.10 9.02
N MET A 168 -2.41 19.49 10.09
CA MET A 168 -1.34 18.50 9.99
C MET A 168 -1.78 17.28 9.18
N TYR A 169 -2.95 16.70 9.48
CA TYR A 169 -3.50 15.58 8.72
C TYR A 169 -3.75 15.94 7.26
N ASN A 170 -4.18 17.18 7.00
CA ASN A 170 -4.39 17.67 5.64
C ASN A 170 -3.09 17.68 4.82
N GLU A 171 -2.02 18.25 5.37
CA GLU A 171 -0.69 18.28 4.72
C GLU A 171 -0.13 16.88 4.47
N ILE A 172 -0.24 16.00 5.46
CA ILE A 172 0.19 14.59 5.37
C ILE A 172 -0.55 13.89 4.22
N ARG A 173 -1.87 14.07 4.14
CA ARG A 173 -2.71 13.49 3.07
C ARG A 173 -2.35 14.04 1.69
N HIS A 174 -2.12 15.35 1.55
CA HIS A 174 -1.71 15.93 0.28
C HIS A 174 -0.35 15.42 -0.20
N THR A 175 0.59 15.25 0.73
CA THR A 175 1.91 14.68 0.45
C THR A 175 1.80 13.22 -0.01
N ALA A 176 1.00 12.40 0.68
CA ALA A 176 0.80 11.01 0.30
C ALA A 176 0.11 10.88 -1.08
N LEU A 177 -0.87 11.74 -1.38
CA LEU A 177 -1.49 11.81 -2.71
C LEU A 177 -0.51 12.22 -3.81
N ALA A 178 0.40 13.16 -3.52
CA ALA A 178 1.43 13.56 -4.48
C ALA A 178 2.37 12.39 -4.81
N ARG A 179 2.74 11.59 -3.81
CA ARG A 179 3.57 10.39 -4.02
C ARG A 179 2.85 9.31 -4.83
N LEU A 180 1.59 9.02 -4.50
CA LEU A 180 0.76 8.10 -5.28
C LEU A 180 0.69 8.51 -6.76
N ARG A 181 0.47 9.81 -7.02
CA ARG A 181 0.47 10.36 -8.38
C ARG A 181 1.82 10.25 -9.07
N GLN A 182 2.91 10.53 -8.36
CA GLN A 182 4.25 10.42 -8.90
C GLN A 182 4.58 8.97 -9.30
N GLU A 183 4.20 8.00 -8.48
CA GLU A 183 4.42 6.59 -8.77
C GLU A 183 3.58 6.13 -9.98
N ALA A 184 2.30 6.51 -10.03
CA ALA A 184 1.43 6.25 -11.18
C ALA A 184 1.97 6.87 -12.48
N ALA A 185 2.43 8.12 -12.42
CA ALA A 185 3.03 8.81 -13.56
C ALA A 185 4.33 8.12 -14.02
N ALA A 186 5.16 7.62 -13.09
CA ALA A 186 6.37 6.86 -13.42
C ALA A 186 6.06 5.53 -14.14
N ALA A 187 4.87 4.97 -13.92
CA ALA A 187 4.35 3.81 -14.64
C ALA A 187 3.66 4.18 -15.98
N ASN A 188 3.65 5.45 -16.38
CA ASN A 188 2.90 5.99 -17.52
C ASN A 188 1.37 5.81 -17.41
N ALA A 189 0.83 5.73 -16.19
CA ALA A 189 -0.61 5.70 -15.98
C ALA A 189 -1.21 7.13 -16.01
N ASN A 190 -2.43 7.25 -16.51
CA ASN A 190 -3.19 8.51 -16.58
C ASN A 190 -4.23 8.66 -15.47
N ALA A 191 -4.50 7.61 -14.70
CA ALA A 191 -5.45 7.58 -13.59
C ALA A 191 -5.01 6.57 -12.53
N VAL A 192 -5.46 6.80 -11.29
CA VAL A 192 -5.43 5.82 -10.20
C VAL A 192 -6.87 5.70 -9.70
N VAL A 193 -7.40 4.48 -9.68
CA VAL A 193 -8.78 4.17 -9.33
C VAL A 193 -8.82 3.24 -8.12
N ASP A 194 -9.96 3.15 -7.46
CA ASP A 194 -10.18 2.33 -6.25
C ASP A 194 -9.22 2.61 -5.08
N VAL A 195 -8.78 3.87 -4.97
CA VAL A 195 -7.83 4.30 -3.94
C VAL A 195 -8.40 4.06 -2.54
N GLN A 196 -7.71 3.24 -1.75
CA GLN A 196 -7.98 3.02 -0.34
C GLN A 196 -7.05 3.87 0.52
N VAL A 197 -7.59 4.49 1.56
CA VAL A 197 -6.82 5.29 2.52
C VAL A 197 -6.82 4.59 3.88
N ARG A 198 -5.63 4.21 4.36
CA ARG A 198 -5.46 3.51 5.64
C ARG A 198 -4.48 4.26 6.55
N MET A 199 -4.78 4.27 7.84
CA MET A 199 -3.85 4.73 8.88
C MET A 199 -3.40 3.52 9.70
N LEU A 200 -2.13 3.18 9.60
CA LEU A 200 -1.54 1.97 10.17
C LEU A 200 -0.56 2.35 11.28
N PRO A 201 -0.74 1.87 12.52
CA PRO A 201 0.24 2.09 13.58
C PRO A 201 1.60 1.47 13.23
N TYR A 202 2.69 2.21 13.41
CA TYR A 202 4.06 1.74 13.18
C TYR A 202 4.90 1.92 14.45
N GLY A 203 4.71 1.03 15.42
CA GLY A 203 5.38 1.13 16.72
C GLY A 203 4.91 2.32 17.57
N PRO A 204 5.61 2.64 18.66
CA PRO A 204 5.14 3.63 19.63
C PRO A 204 5.18 5.06 19.08
N GLY A 205 4.00 5.68 18.92
CA GLY A 205 3.87 7.09 18.59
C GLY A 205 4.09 7.45 17.12
N THR A 206 4.16 6.47 16.22
CA THR A 206 4.27 6.69 14.77
C THR A 206 3.11 6.03 14.05
N VAL A 207 2.56 6.72 13.05
CA VAL A 207 1.52 6.19 12.16
C VAL A 207 1.97 6.34 10.72
N GLU A 208 1.73 5.30 9.93
CA GLU A 208 1.78 5.34 8.48
C GLU A 208 0.39 5.71 7.94
N LEU A 209 0.29 6.81 7.19
CA LEU A 209 -0.81 7.00 6.26
C LEU A 209 -0.41 6.33 4.93
N LEU A 210 -1.19 5.35 4.50
CA LEU A 210 -0.98 4.57 3.29
C LEU A 210 -2.17 4.76 2.35
N LEU A 211 -1.87 5.11 1.11
CA LEU A 211 -2.80 5.09 -0.01
C LEU A 211 -2.36 4.00 -0.97
N THR A 212 -3.29 3.16 -1.43
CA THR A 212 -3.08 2.09 -2.43
C THR A 212 -4.24 2.10 -3.40
#